data_AF-A0A940B5Y7-F1
#
_entry.id   AF-A0A940B5Y7-F1
#
_cell.length_a   1.000
_cell.length_b   1.000
_cell.length_c   1.000
_cell.angle_alpha   90.00
_cell.angle_beta   90.00
_cell.angle_gamma   90.00
#
_symmetry.space_group_name_H-M   'P 1'
#
loop_
_entity.id
_entity.type
_entity.pdbx_description
1 polymer ?
#
loop_
_entity_poly.entity_id
_entity_poly.type
_entity_poly.pdbx_seq_one_letter_code
_entity_poly.pdbx_strand_id
1 'polypeptide(L)'
;MTNVPEIFGESVFNEQIMKARLPKETYKAMKKTINEGLPLNIDIANVVANAMKDWATEKGATHFTHWFQPLTGITAEKHDSFISPTSDGGVIMEFSGKELVQGEPDASSFPSGGLRATFEARGYTAWDPTSYAFIKDDTLCIPTAFCSYSGEALDKKTPLLRSMEVISKQAVRILRLFGNTDAHLTVKTTVGPEQEYFLIPVELYNQRKDLIYTGRTLFGAKAPKGQELEDHYFGSIKPRVSAYMKDLDKELWKLGVLAKTKHNEVAPAQHELAPIFTTPNLAPDHTQLMMEIMQKVAKKHGLVCLLHEKPFAGVNGSGKHNNWSISTSTGVNLLEPGDTPSENAQFLLFLAAVIRAVDVHQDLLRISVATAGNDHRLGANEAPPAVVSMFLGDELNEIIESIVSGSEYAQHEKVQMEIGVDVLPKFPKDSTDRNR
;
A
#
# COMPACT_ATOMS: atom_id res chain seq x y z
N MET A 1 -21.38 -15.90 -13.39
CA MET A 1 -19.93 -15.61 -13.32
C MET A 1 -19.77 -14.12 -13.01
N THR A 2 -18.77 -13.72 -12.24
CA THR A 2 -18.47 -12.29 -12.05
C THR A 2 -17.67 -11.80 -13.25
N ASN A 3 -18.17 -10.79 -13.95
CA ASN A 3 -17.42 -10.13 -15.03
C ASN A 3 -16.48 -9.09 -14.38
N VAL A 4 -15.21 -9.47 -14.18
CA VAL A 4 -14.23 -8.64 -13.46
C VAL A 4 -14.06 -7.25 -14.11
N PRO A 5 -13.89 -7.13 -15.44
CA PRO A 5 -13.87 -5.83 -16.12
C PRO A 5 -15.07 -4.91 -15.84
N GLU A 6 -16.27 -5.44 -15.64
CA GLU A 6 -17.47 -4.63 -15.39
C GLU A 6 -17.52 -4.07 -13.97
N ILE A 7 -17.08 -4.86 -12.99
CA ILE A 7 -17.13 -4.46 -11.57
C ILE A 7 -15.87 -3.71 -11.12
N PHE A 8 -14.78 -3.78 -11.89
CA PHE A 8 -13.51 -3.23 -11.46
C PHE A 8 -13.58 -1.69 -11.31
N GLY A 9 -13.30 -1.21 -10.11
CA GLY A 9 -13.36 0.21 -9.78
C GLY A 9 -14.78 0.80 -9.82
N GLU A 10 -15.84 -0.03 -9.82
CA GLU A 10 -17.22 0.46 -9.88
C GLU A 10 -17.59 1.35 -8.68
N SER A 11 -16.90 1.19 -7.54
CA SER A 11 -17.08 1.99 -6.34
C SER A 11 -16.06 3.12 -6.21
N VAL A 12 -15.37 3.50 -7.28
CA VAL A 12 -14.31 4.53 -7.27
C VAL A 12 -14.66 5.67 -8.23
N PHE A 13 -14.52 6.92 -7.77
CA PHE A 13 -14.68 8.13 -8.59
C PHE A 13 -13.42 8.38 -9.44
N ASN A 14 -13.11 7.44 -10.32
CA ASN A 14 -11.87 7.38 -11.12
C ASN A 14 -11.90 8.29 -12.36
N GLU A 15 -10.82 8.28 -13.18
CA GLU A 15 -10.74 9.09 -14.41
C GLU A 15 -11.91 8.86 -15.38
N GLN A 16 -12.41 7.63 -15.51
CA GLN A 16 -13.51 7.33 -16.42
C GLN A 16 -14.80 7.99 -15.95
N ILE A 17 -15.11 7.90 -14.67
CA ILE A 17 -16.28 8.55 -14.06
C ILE A 17 -16.13 10.07 -14.12
N MET A 18 -14.97 10.60 -13.75
CA MET A 18 -14.68 12.03 -13.84
C MET A 18 -14.85 12.56 -15.28
N LYS A 19 -14.34 11.83 -16.29
CA LYS A 19 -14.49 12.22 -17.69
C LYS A 19 -15.94 12.18 -18.17
N ALA A 20 -16.74 11.25 -17.65
CA ALA A 20 -18.15 11.11 -18.02
C ALA A 20 -19.05 12.17 -17.36
N ARG A 21 -18.71 12.60 -16.14
CA ARG A 21 -19.58 13.48 -15.33
C ARG A 21 -19.14 14.93 -15.28
N LEU A 22 -17.85 15.22 -15.38
CA LEU A 22 -17.34 16.59 -15.29
C LEU A 22 -17.40 17.30 -16.64
N PRO A 23 -17.65 18.62 -16.66
CA PRO A 23 -17.44 19.43 -17.84
C PRO A 23 -16.02 19.26 -18.39
N LYS A 24 -15.87 19.30 -19.73
CA LYS A 24 -14.60 19.04 -20.42
C LYS A 24 -13.43 19.85 -19.86
N GLU A 25 -13.64 21.13 -19.59
CA GLU A 25 -12.58 22.02 -19.08
C GLU A 25 -12.27 21.75 -17.60
N THR A 26 -13.28 21.44 -16.78
CA THR A 26 -13.08 21.01 -15.38
C THR A 26 -12.29 19.70 -15.32
N TYR A 27 -12.61 18.71 -16.16
CA TYR A 27 -11.88 17.44 -16.21
C TYR A 27 -10.40 17.65 -16.60
N LYS A 28 -10.13 18.46 -17.64
CA LYS A 28 -8.75 18.80 -18.04
C LYS A 28 -8.00 19.50 -16.91
N ALA A 29 -8.63 20.46 -16.25
CA ALA A 29 -8.02 21.20 -15.16
C ALA A 29 -7.75 20.30 -13.93
N MET A 30 -8.67 19.38 -13.62
CA MET A 30 -8.48 18.36 -12.59
C MET A 30 -7.31 17.43 -12.92
N LYS A 31 -7.25 16.92 -14.16
CA LYS A 31 -6.16 16.08 -14.63
C LYS A 31 -4.81 16.80 -14.58
N LYS A 32 -4.78 18.08 -14.94
CA LYS A 32 -3.60 18.93 -14.80
C LYS A 32 -3.17 19.05 -13.34
N THR A 33 -4.12 19.31 -12.44
CA THR A 33 -3.89 19.44 -10.99
C THR A 33 -3.24 18.17 -10.42
N ILE A 34 -3.77 16.98 -10.76
CA ILE A 34 -3.23 15.68 -10.35
C ILE A 34 -1.82 15.44 -10.91
N ASN A 35 -1.62 15.70 -12.21
CA ASN A 35 -0.37 15.38 -12.88
C ASN A 35 0.78 16.33 -12.50
N GLU A 36 0.48 17.61 -12.27
CA GLU A 36 1.46 18.65 -11.98
C GLU A 36 1.58 18.94 -10.47
N GLY A 37 0.77 18.31 -9.62
CA GLY A 37 0.79 18.53 -8.17
C GLY A 37 0.38 19.95 -7.77
N LEU A 38 -0.60 20.53 -8.49
CA LEU A 38 -1.06 21.90 -8.22
C LEU A 38 -2.09 21.93 -7.09
N PRO A 39 -2.25 23.08 -6.38
CA PRO A 39 -3.36 23.27 -5.46
C PRO A 39 -4.72 23.18 -6.17
N LEU A 40 -5.70 22.52 -5.53
CA LEU A 40 -7.05 22.42 -6.07
C LEU A 40 -7.76 23.78 -5.99
N ASN A 41 -8.08 24.36 -7.14
CA ASN A 41 -8.83 25.60 -7.22
C ASN A 41 -10.28 25.39 -6.73
N ILE A 42 -10.80 26.32 -5.93
CA ILE A 42 -12.13 26.23 -5.31
C ILE A 42 -13.28 26.15 -6.32
N ASP A 43 -13.17 26.81 -7.47
CA ASP A 43 -14.19 26.77 -8.53
C ASP A 43 -14.25 25.39 -9.17
N ILE A 44 -13.09 24.77 -9.39
CA ILE A 44 -12.99 23.38 -9.84
C ILE A 44 -13.54 22.44 -8.77
N ALA A 45 -13.15 22.65 -7.50
CA ALA A 45 -13.58 21.83 -6.38
C ALA A 45 -15.11 21.82 -6.21
N ASN A 46 -15.77 22.96 -6.37
CA ASN A 46 -17.23 23.04 -6.28
C ASN A 46 -17.94 22.19 -7.34
N VAL A 47 -17.44 22.22 -8.58
CA VAL A 47 -17.99 21.40 -9.68
C VAL A 47 -17.73 19.91 -9.42
N VAL A 48 -16.52 19.57 -8.96
CA VAL A 48 -16.14 18.20 -8.63
C VAL A 48 -16.95 17.65 -7.46
N ALA A 49 -17.12 18.43 -6.39
CA ALA A 49 -17.91 18.05 -5.22
C ALA A 49 -19.35 17.72 -5.61
N ASN A 50 -20.00 18.59 -6.39
CA ASN A 50 -21.37 18.33 -6.82
C ASN A 50 -21.49 17.04 -7.65
N ALA A 51 -20.61 16.86 -8.64
CA ALA A 51 -20.60 15.64 -9.46
C ALA A 51 -20.27 14.37 -8.66
N MET A 52 -19.39 14.47 -7.65
CA MET A 52 -19.02 13.38 -6.76
C MET A 52 -20.18 12.99 -5.85
N LYS A 53 -20.92 13.97 -5.31
CA LYS A 53 -22.12 13.76 -4.50
C LYS A 53 -23.25 13.13 -5.31
N ASP A 54 -23.52 13.62 -6.52
CA ASP A 54 -24.56 13.05 -7.38
C ASP A 54 -24.21 11.59 -7.73
N TRP A 55 -22.96 11.32 -8.12
CA TRP A 55 -22.47 9.95 -8.33
C TRP A 55 -22.61 9.05 -7.09
N ALA A 56 -22.29 9.58 -5.91
CA ALA A 56 -22.34 8.83 -4.67
C ALA A 56 -23.77 8.50 -4.25
N THR A 57 -24.68 9.49 -4.33
CA THR A 57 -26.09 9.31 -3.98
C THR A 57 -26.82 8.38 -4.96
N GLU A 58 -26.49 8.41 -6.25
CA GLU A 58 -26.97 7.43 -7.24
C GLU A 58 -26.56 5.99 -6.88
N LYS A 59 -25.43 5.82 -6.19
CA LYS A 59 -24.95 4.54 -5.67
C LYS A 59 -25.46 4.19 -4.28
N GLY A 60 -26.38 5.01 -3.73
CA GLY A 60 -27.00 4.79 -2.42
C GLY A 60 -26.27 5.45 -1.26
N ALA A 61 -25.19 6.20 -1.50
CA ALA A 61 -24.47 6.85 -0.43
C ALA A 61 -25.30 7.97 0.21
N THR A 62 -25.35 7.98 1.53
CA THR A 62 -26.10 8.98 2.32
C THR A 62 -25.20 9.92 3.12
N HIS A 63 -23.95 9.50 3.32
CA HIS A 63 -22.93 10.19 4.08
C HIS A 63 -21.65 10.35 3.26
N PHE A 64 -20.79 11.24 3.71
CA PHE A 64 -19.38 11.31 3.32
C PHE A 64 -18.49 11.30 4.55
N THR A 65 -17.22 10.97 4.35
CA THR A 65 -16.18 11.05 5.37
C THR A 65 -14.87 11.47 4.75
N HIS A 66 -14.13 12.34 5.44
CA HIS A 66 -12.69 12.45 5.23
C HIS A 66 -12.04 11.19 5.79
N TRP A 67 -11.35 10.46 4.93
CA TRP A 67 -10.75 9.17 5.21
C TRP A 67 -9.23 9.36 5.32
N PHE A 68 -8.66 9.14 6.52
CA PHE A 68 -7.24 9.42 6.77
C PHE A 68 -6.64 8.45 7.80
N GLN A 69 -5.31 8.36 7.82
CA GLN A 69 -4.55 7.53 8.75
C GLN A 69 -3.82 8.40 9.78
N PRO A 70 -4.43 8.72 10.93
CA PRO A 70 -3.76 9.42 12.01
C PRO A 70 -2.65 8.57 12.64
N LEU A 71 -1.92 9.17 13.59
CA LEU A 71 -0.81 8.51 14.30
C LEU A 71 -1.24 7.36 15.24
N THR A 72 -2.51 6.95 15.24
CA THR A 72 -3.02 5.78 15.97
C THR A 72 -2.67 4.46 15.29
N GLY A 73 -2.31 4.47 14.00
CA GLY A 73 -2.04 3.26 13.21
C GLY A 73 -3.30 2.58 12.64
N ILE A 74 -4.47 3.20 12.82
CA ILE A 74 -5.74 2.76 12.21
C ILE A 74 -6.35 3.91 11.40
N THR A 75 -7.17 3.58 10.41
CA THR A 75 -7.96 4.56 9.66
C THR A 75 -8.99 5.24 10.55
N ALA A 76 -9.13 6.56 10.43
CA ALA A 76 -10.17 7.35 11.07
C ALA A 76 -11.21 7.82 10.05
N GLU A 77 -12.46 7.83 10.50
CA GLU A 77 -13.62 8.24 9.71
C GLU A 77 -14.60 9.01 10.61
N LYS A 78 -15.13 10.11 10.10
CA LYS A 78 -16.25 10.86 10.68
C LYS A 78 -17.30 10.98 9.59
N HIS A 79 -18.46 10.35 9.82
CA HIS A 79 -19.51 10.26 8.82
C HIS A 79 -20.46 11.45 8.96
N ASP A 80 -20.39 12.37 8.01
CA ASP A 80 -21.25 13.53 7.91
C ASP A 80 -22.30 13.27 6.82
N SER A 81 -23.57 13.54 7.10
CA SER A 81 -24.63 13.37 6.11
C SER A 81 -24.58 14.50 5.06
N PHE A 82 -24.96 14.20 3.83
CA PHE A 82 -25.18 15.24 2.81
C PHE A 82 -26.38 16.14 3.11
N ILE A 83 -27.17 15.82 4.14
CA ILE A 83 -28.41 16.52 4.46
C ILE A 83 -28.16 17.99 4.83
N SER A 84 -28.88 18.90 4.18
CA SER A 84 -28.86 20.33 4.48
C SER A 84 -30.31 20.84 4.55
N PRO A 85 -30.74 21.43 5.67
CA PRO A 85 -32.11 21.92 5.83
C PRO A 85 -32.35 23.16 4.97
N THR A 86 -33.51 23.24 4.32
CA THR A 86 -33.94 24.42 3.58
C THR A 86 -34.80 25.34 4.44
N SER A 87 -34.86 26.63 4.10
CA SER A 87 -35.59 27.65 4.88
C SER A 87 -37.10 27.42 4.94
N ASP A 88 -37.66 26.64 4.01
CA ASP A 88 -39.06 26.23 3.93
C ASP A 88 -39.37 24.93 4.72
N GLY A 89 -38.40 24.39 5.46
CA GLY A 89 -38.57 23.18 6.27
C GLY A 89 -38.40 21.87 5.49
N GLY A 90 -37.96 21.95 4.23
CA GLY A 90 -37.52 20.82 3.43
C GLY A 90 -36.06 20.43 3.69
N VAL A 91 -35.57 19.51 2.86
CA VAL A 91 -34.21 18.98 2.93
C VAL A 91 -33.66 18.87 1.52
N ILE A 92 -32.39 19.25 1.35
CA ILE A 92 -31.61 19.00 0.14
C ILE A 92 -30.33 18.24 0.47
N MET A 93 -29.74 17.61 -0.53
CA MET A 93 -28.44 16.95 -0.43
C MET A 93 -27.37 17.89 -0.98
N GLU A 94 -26.49 18.37 -0.11
CA GLU A 94 -25.42 19.31 -0.41
C GLU A 94 -24.05 18.70 -0.12
N PHE A 95 -23.10 18.99 -1.00
CA PHE A 95 -21.69 18.70 -0.80
C PHE A 95 -20.88 19.76 -1.52
N SER A 96 -20.08 20.53 -0.78
CA SER A 96 -19.42 21.73 -1.30
C SER A 96 -17.94 21.49 -1.57
N GLY A 97 -17.35 22.29 -2.47
CA GLY A 97 -15.91 22.24 -2.74
C GLY A 97 -15.05 22.58 -1.53
N LYS A 98 -15.62 23.26 -0.50
CA LYS A 98 -14.92 23.51 0.77
C LYS A 98 -14.56 22.20 1.46
N GLU A 99 -15.45 21.22 1.45
CA GLU A 99 -15.20 19.89 2.01
C GLU A 99 -14.11 19.11 1.26
N LEU A 100 -13.78 19.49 0.01
CA LEU A 100 -12.66 18.89 -0.71
C LEU A 100 -11.33 19.60 -0.43
N VAL A 101 -11.36 20.94 -0.38
CA VAL A 101 -10.15 21.76 -0.21
C VAL A 101 -9.68 21.79 1.24
N GLN A 102 -10.61 21.95 2.18
CA GLN A 102 -10.32 22.10 3.60
C GLN A 102 -11.53 21.68 4.45
N GLY A 103 -11.45 20.50 5.05
CA GLY A 103 -12.32 20.11 6.16
C GLY A 103 -11.72 20.51 7.51
N GLU A 104 -12.56 20.61 8.53
CA GLU A 104 -12.15 20.86 9.92
C GLU A 104 -12.73 19.79 10.84
N PRO A 105 -12.12 18.58 10.92
CA PRO A 105 -12.52 17.62 11.93
C PRO A 105 -12.01 18.02 13.32
N ASP A 106 -12.71 17.58 14.36
CA ASP A 106 -12.20 17.65 15.73
C ASP A 106 -10.98 16.75 15.87
N ALA A 107 -9.84 17.36 16.14
CA ALA A 107 -8.54 16.73 16.29
C ALA A 107 -8.14 16.47 17.74
N SER A 108 -8.98 16.83 18.72
CA SER A 108 -8.64 16.80 20.15
C SER A 108 -8.27 15.41 20.67
N SER A 109 -8.87 14.37 20.10
CA SER A 109 -8.71 12.99 20.57
C SER A 109 -7.63 12.19 19.82
N PHE A 110 -6.99 12.77 18.80
CA PHE A 110 -5.92 12.08 18.08
C PHE A 110 -4.56 12.23 18.77
N PRO A 111 -3.75 11.16 18.83
CA PRO A 111 -2.39 11.25 19.35
C PRO A 111 -1.58 12.28 18.57
N SER A 112 -0.98 13.23 19.29
CA SER A 112 -0.11 14.25 18.71
C SER A 112 1.38 13.97 18.92
N GLY A 113 1.74 12.94 19.68
CA GLY A 113 3.14 12.66 20.04
C GLY A 113 3.81 13.81 20.82
N GLY A 114 3.02 14.67 21.47
CA GLY A 114 3.52 15.86 22.17
C GLY A 114 3.70 17.09 21.28
N LEU A 115 3.36 17.01 19.99
CA LEU A 115 3.41 18.15 19.05
C LEU A 115 2.36 19.23 19.35
N ARG A 116 1.38 18.93 20.23
CA ARG A 116 0.26 19.81 20.55
C ARG A 116 -0.08 19.75 22.03
N ALA A 117 -0.59 20.87 22.56
CA ALA A 117 -1.16 20.90 23.89
C ALA A 117 -2.53 20.19 23.92
N THR A 118 -2.86 19.55 25.03
CA THR A 118 -4.08 18.73 25.17
C THR A 118 -5.40 19.49 25.03
N PHE A 119 -5.39 20.82 25.14
CA PHE A 119 -6.58 21.66 24.97
C PHE A 119 -6.81 22.07 23.50
N GLU A 120 -5.85 21.85 22.60
CA GLU A 120 -5.97 22.23 21.21
C GLU A 120 -6.77 21.17 20.45
N ALA A 121 -7.97 21.55 19.99
CA ALA A 121 -8.88 20.63 19.31
C ALA A 121 -8.90 20.79 17.79
N ARG A 122 -8.43 21.91 17.25
CA ARG A 122 -8.56 22.21 15.81
C ARG A 122 -7.55 21.43 14.96
N GLY A 123 -8.02 20.78 13.91
CA GLY A 123 -7.19 20.17 12.87
C GLY A 123 -7.84 20.34 11.51
N TYR A 124 -7.08 20.12 10.45
CA TYR A 124 -7.53 20.34 9.09
C TYR A 124 -7.30 19.10 8.24
N THR A 125 -8.30 18.77 7.42
CA THR A 125 -8.21 17.75 6.38
C THR A 125 -8.15 18.40 5.01
N ALA A 126 -7.33 17.86 4.12
CA ALA A 126 -7.29 18.27 2.72
C ALA A 126 -7.30 17.02 1.84
N TRP A 127 -8.15 16.98 0.82
CA TRP A 127 -8.19 15.87 -0.13
C TRP A 127 -6.86 15.75 -0.86
N ASP A 128 -6.30 14.53 -0.92
CA ASP A 128 -5.24 14.18 -1.84
C ASP A 128 -5.88 13.73 -3.17
N PRO A 129 -5.92 14.59 -4.21
CA PRO A 129 -6.56 14.27 -5.48
C PRO A 129 -5.83 13.18 -6.27
N THR A 130 -4.61 12.81 -5.86
CA THR A 130 -3.87 11.70 -6.46
C THR A 130 -4.30 10.34 -5.90
N SER A 131 -5.19 10.33 -4.91
CA SER A 131 -5.93 9.15 -4.43
C SER A 131 -7.43 9.38 -4.60
N TYR A 132 -8.08 8.53 -5.40
CA TYR A 132 -9.47 8.74 -5.80
C TYR A 132 -10.44 8.50 -4.63
N ALA A 133 -11.48 9.33 -4.55
CA ALA A 133 -12.61 9.07 -3.66
C ALA A 133 -13.31 7.78 -4.05
N PHE A 134 -13.85 7.07 -3.07
CA PHE A 134 -14.51 5.78 -3.25
C PHE A 134 -15.73 5.66 -2.35
N ILE A 135 -16.61 4.69 -2.62
CA ILE A 135 -17.77 4.39 -1.79
C ILE A 135 -17.51 3.10 -1.04
N LYS A 136 -17.68 3.17 0.27
CA LYS A 136 -17.63 2.02 1.18
C LYS A 136 -18.77 2.17 2.18
N ASP A 137 -19.57 1.12 2.35
CA ASP A 137 -20.69 1.10 3.32
C ASP A 137 -21.63 2.30 3.20
N ASP A 138 -22.15 2.53 1.99
CA ASP A 138 -23.09 3.63 1.67
C ASP A 138 -22.57 5.02 2.10
N THR A 139 -21.24 5.17 2.13
CA THR A 139 -20.54 6.40 2.51
C THR A 139 -19.48 6.73 1.47
N LEU A 140 -19.45 8.00 1.04
CA LEU A 140 -18.40 8.55 0.19
C LEU A 140 -17.14 8.81 1.03
N CYS A 141 -16.10 8.02 0.82
CA CYS A 141 -14.80 8.17 1.48
C CYS A 141 -13.86 9.02 0.62
N ILE A 142 -13.30 10.08 1.22
CA ILE A 142 -12.42 11.05 0.55
C ILE A 142 -11.02 10.92 1.17
N PRO A 143 -10.02 10.36 0.45
CA PRO A 143 -8.67 10.17 0.98
C PRO A 143 -7.99 11.50 1.32
N THR A 144 -7.75 11.79 2.59
CA THR A 144 -7.25 13.11 3.02
C THR A 144 -5.93 13.05 3.76
N ALA A 145 -5.15 14.11 3.62
CA ALA A 145 -4.07 14.44 4.54
C ALA A 145 -4.66 15.16 5.77
N PHE A 146 -4.05 14.95 6.93
CA PHE A 146 -4.51 15.53 8.20
C PHE A 146 -3.38 16.22 8.98
N CYS A 147 -3.60 17.50 9.29
CA CYS A 147 -2.64 18.34 10.00
C CYS A 147 -3.26 19.10 11.18
N SER A 148 -2.40 19.55 12.08
CA SER A 148 -2.76 20.40 13.21
C SER A 148 -3.13 21.82 12.76
N TYR A 149 -3.63 22.62 13.69
CA TYR A 149 -3.82 24.06 13.49
C TYR A 149 -2.53 24.81 13.09
N SER A 150 -1.38 24.41 13.64
CA SER A 150 -0.05 24.98 13.35
C SER A 150 0.63 24.38 12.12
N GLY A 151 0.01 23.39 11.46
CA GLY A 151 0.51 22.78 10.22
C GLY A 151 1.45 21.59 10.41
N GLU A 152 1.61 21.08 11.64
CA GLU A 152 2.29 19.80 11.86
C GLU A 152 1.45 18.64 11.30
N ALA A 153 2.13 17.66 10.71
CA ALA A 153 1.48 16.45 10.21
C ALA A 153 1.02 15.60 11.40
N LEU A 154 -0.28 15.32 11.46
CA LEU A 154 -0.90 14.42 12.46
C LEU A 154 -1.30 13.08 11.83
N ASP A 155 -0.75 12.78 10.66
CA ASP A 155 -1.04 11.62 9.85
C ASP A 155 0.23 10.94 9.32
N LYS A 156 0.03 9.81 8.64
CA LYS A 156 1.08 9.12 7.91
C LYS A 156 1.20 9.54 6.45
N LYS A 157 0.16 10.17 5.89
CA LYS A 157 0.09 10.53 4.47
C LYS A 157 0.94 11.76 4.15
N THR A 158 0.88 12.81 4.96
CA THR A 158 1.64 14.04 4.72
C THR A 158 3.16 13.80 4.69
N PRO A 159 3.78 13.07 5.65
CA PRO A 159 5.21 12.77 5.59
C PRO A 159 5.59 11.93 4.37
N LEU A 160 4.72 11.02 3.94
CA LEU A 160 4.94 10.17 2.77
C LEU A 160 4.94 10.99 1.47
N LEU A 161 3.96 11.88 1.29
CA LEU A 161 3.91 12.79 0.13
C LEU A 161 5.15 13.69 0.05
N ARG A 162 5.58 14.26 1.19
CA ARG A 162 6.83 15.04 1.28
C ARG A 162 8.05 14.22 0.88
N SER A 163 8.14 12.96 1.32
CA SER A 163 9.22 12.05 0.96
C SER A 163 9.26 11.77 -0.56
N MET A 164 8.09 11.53 -1.16
CA MET A 164 7.97 11.33 -2.60
C MET A 164 8.47 12.53 -3.41
N GLU A 165 8.12 13.76 -3.01
CA GLU A 165 8.60 14.99 -3.65
C GLU A 165 10.12 15.14 -3.54
N VAL A 166 10.70 14.85 -2.38
CA VAL A 166 12.14 14.92 -2.15
C VAL A 166 12.87 13.91 -3.04
N ILE A 167 12.42 12.65 -3.08
CA ILE A 167 13.01 11.62 -3.94
C ILE A 167 12.95 12.06 -5.41
N SER A 168 11.80 12.52 -5.88
CA SER A 168 11.62 12.99 -7.26
C SER A 168 12.61 14.10 -7.61
N LYS A 169 12.70 15.14 -6.76
CA LYS A 169 13.61 16.27 -6.96
C LYS A 169 15.09 15.84 -7.02
N GLN A 170 15.52 14.97 -6.11
CA GLN A 170 16.92 14.53 -6.06
C GLN A 170 17.25 13.58 -7.22
N ALA A 171 16.35 12.68 -7.58
CA ALA A 171 16.54 11.78 -8.71
C ALA A 171 16.61 12.55 -10.04
N VAL A 172 15.71 13.52 -10.27
CA VAL A 172 15.76 14.39 -11.47
C VAL A 172 17.08 15.18 -11.52
N ARG A 173 17.59 15.68 -10.38
CA ARG A 173 18.91 16.34 -10.33
C ARG A 173 20.02 15.44 -10.85
N ILE A 174 20.02 14.16 -10.49
CA ILE A 174 21.01 13.18 -10.96
C ILE A 174 20.80 12.85 -12.43
N LEU A 175 19.57 12.64 -12.89
CA LEU A 175 19.28 12.33 -14.29
C LEU A 175 19.70 13.46 -15.25
N ARG A 176 19.68 14.72 -14.79
CA ARG A 176 20.23 15.86 -15.55
C ARG A 176 21.73 15.73 -15.82
N LEU A 177 22.49 15.10 -14.92
CA LEU A 177 23.91 14.83 -15.12
C LEU A 177 24.16 13.77 -16.19
N PHE A 178 23.21 12.85 -16.39
CA PHE A 178 23.20 11.88 -17.49
C PHE A 178 22.63 12.45 -18.80
N GLY A 179 22.40 13.76 -18.87
CA GLY A 179 21.98 14.45 -20.09
C GLY A 179 20.46 14.48 -20.33
N ASN A 180 19.64 14.04 -19.37
CA ASN A 180 18.20 14.19 -19.49
C ASN A 180 17.79 15.65 -19.21
N THR A 181 17.36 16.36 -20.26
CA THR A 181 16.99 17.78 -20.23
C THR A 181 15.49 18.04 -20.33
N ASP A 182 14.66 16.99 -20.26
CA ASP A 182 13.20 17.16 -20.29
C ASP A 182 12.73 17.96 -19.06
N ALA A 183 12.10 19.11 -19.33
CA ALA A 183 11.58 20.02 -18.32
C ALA A 183 10.40 19.42 -17.54
N HIS A 184 9.72 18.41 -18.10
CA HIS A 184 8.57 17.73 -17.50
C HIS A 184 8.93 16.38 -16.88
N LEU A 185 10.23 16.02 -16.85
CA LEU A 185 10.69 14.80 -16.22
C LEU A 185 10.37 14.83 -14.72
N THR A 186 9.63 13.82 -14.27
CA THR A 186 9.44 13.53 -12.85
C THR A 186 9.89 12.10 -12.57
N VAL A 187 10.27 11.83 -11.34
CA VAL A 187 10.59 10.47 -10.90
C VAL A 187 9.57 10.06 -9.85
N LYS A 188 8.99 8.88 -10.04
CA LYS A 188 8.01 8.29 -9.15
C LYS A 188 8.57 7.00 -8.60
N THR A 189 8.29 6.74 -7.34
CA THR A 189 8.52 5.42 -6.77
C THR A 189 7.27 4.55 -6.94
N THR A 190 7.42 3.24 -6.78
CA THR A 190 6.29 2.30 -6.69
C THR A 190 6.49 1.36 -5.53
N VAL A 191 5.38 0.82 -5.00
CA VAL A 191 5.38 -0.18 -3.93
C VAL A 191 4.37 -1.27 -4.25
N GLY A 192 4.82 -2.53 -4.20
CA GLY A 192 4.00 -3.73 -4.23
C GLY A 192 4.00 -4.43 -2.88
N PRO A 193 3.00 -4.18 -2.01
CA PRO A 193 2.92 -4.82 -0.71
C PRO A 193 2.40 -6.26 -0.82
N GLU A 194 2.97 -7.18 -0.05
CA GLU A 194 2.48 -8.56 0.11
C GLU A 194 1.86 -8.69 1.50
N GLN A 195 0.60 -9.09 1.63
CA GLN A 195 -0.09 -9.14 2.93
C GLN A 195 -0.35 -10.58 3.35
N GLU A 196 0.37 -11.01 4.38
CA GLU A 196 0.10 -12.28 5.06
C GLU A 196 -0.92 -12.11 6.19
N TYR A 197 -1.69 -13.16 6.48
CA TYR A 197 -2.70 -13.16 7.54
C TYR A 197 -3.09 -14.59 7.94
N PHE A 198 -3.75 -14.74 9.10
CA PHE A 198 -4.33 -16.01 9.53
C PHE A 198 -5.86 -15.98 9.48
N LEU A 199 -6.47 -17.12 9.16
CA LEU A 199 -7.93 -17.31 9.26
C LEU A 199 -8.26 -18.41 10.27
N ILE A 200 -9.07 -18.07 11.27
CA ILE A 200 -9.57 -19.05 12.24
C ILE A 200 -11.10 -19.05 12.34
N PRO A 201 -11.74 -20.18 12.68
CA PRO A 201 -13.17 -20.22 12.94
C PRO A 201 -13.57 -19.29 14.10
N VAL A 202 -14.68 -18.55 13.93
CA VAL A 202 -15.22 -17.64 14.97
C VAL A 202 -15.49 -18.37 16.27
N GLU A 203 -15.93 -19.63 16.20
CA GLU A 203 -16.26 -20.44 17.38
C GLU A 203 -15.02 -20.70 18.25
N LEU A 204 -13.86 -20.89 17.63
CA LEU A 204 -12.58 -21.09 18.34
C LEU A 204 -12.00 -19.77 18.84
N TYR A 205 -12.12 -18.71 18.04
CA TYR A 205 -11.69 -17.36 18.43
C TYR A 205 -12.43 -16.89 19.69
N ASN A 206 -13.75 -17.08 19.75
CA ASN A 206 -14.58 -16.65 20.88
C ASN A 206 -14.26 -17.38 22.19
N GLN A 207 -13.64 -18.56 22.12
CA GLN A 207 -13.17 -19.31 23.30
C GLN A 207 -11.85 -18.77 23.86
N ARG A 208 -11.19 -17.85 23.14
CA ARG A 208 -9.83 -17.38 23.43
C ARG A 208 -9.81 -15.89 23.69
N LYS A 209 -10.06 -15.51 24.95
CA LYS A 209 -10.01 -14.10 25.41
C LYS A 209 -8.68 -13.42 25.09
N ASP A 210 -7.57 -14.15 25.16
CA ASP A 210 -6.26 -13.63 24.80
C ASP A 210 -6.16 -13.25 23.31
N LEU A 211 -6.69 -14.07 22.40
CA LEU A 211 -6.80 -13.71 20.98
C LEU A 211 -7.72 -12.51 20.77
N ILE A 212 -8.82 -12.42 21.52
CA ILE A 212 -9.78 -11.31 21.41
C ILE A 212 -9.14 -9.98 21.81
N TYR A 213 -8.44 -9.95 22.94
CA TYR A 213 -7.91 -8.69 23.48
C TYR A 213 -6.54 -8.31 22.95
N THR A 214 -5.70 -9.29 22.61
CA THR A 214 -4.30 -9.03 22.21
C THR A 214 -4.00 -9.38 20.76
N GLY A 215 -4.94 -9.97 20.02
CA GLY A 215 -4.71 -10.40 18.62
C GLY A 215 -3.78 -11.60 18.47
N ARG A 216 -3.23 -12.11 19.58
CA ARG A 216 -2.34 -13.26 19.65
C ARG A 216 -2.66 -14.14 20.85
N THR A 217 -2.15 -15.36 20.80
CA THR A 217 -2.15 -16.26 21.95
C THR A 217 -1.09 -15.85 22.97
N LEU A 218 -1.46 -15.76 24.24
CA LEU A 218 -0.52 -15.47 25.35
C LEU A 218 0.02 -16.75 25.99
N PHE A 219 -0.76 -17.83 25.91
CA PHE A 219 -0.40 -19.15 26.39
C PHE A 219 -1.08 -20.23 25.52
N GLY A 220 -0.58 -21.46 25.58
CA GLY A 220 -1.14 -22.58 24.86
C GLY A 220 -0.15 -23.72 24.71
N ALA A 221 -0.63 -24.95 24.78
CA ALA A 221 0.17 -26.11 24.45
C ALA A 221 0.45 -26.15 22.93
N LYS A 222 1.55 -26.79 22.54
CA LYS A 222 1.84 -27.05 21.13
C LYS A 222 0.73 -27.92 20.53
N ALA A 223 0.35 -27.63 19.28
CA ALA A 223 -0.64 -28.43 18.58
C ALA A 223 -0.10 -29.86 18.35
N PRO A 224 -0.96 -30.90 18.42
CA PRO A 224 -0.56 -32.28 18.11
C PRO A 224 -0.04 -32.46 16.67
N LYS A 225 -0.59 -31.69 15.71
CA LYS A 225 -0.03 -31.49 14.37
C LYS A 225 0.38 -30.03 14.26
N GLY A 226 1.68 -29.79 14.18
CA GLY A 226 2.25 -28.45 14.07
C GLY A 226 2.40 -27.99 12.63
N GLN A 227 3.38 -27.11 12.42
CA GLN A 227 3.96 -26.85 11.11
C GLN A 227 5.05 -27.91 10.88
N GLU A 228 4.74 -28.93 10.07
CA GLU A 228 5.63 -30.05 9.78
C GLU A 228 5.83 -30.11 8.26
N LEU A 229 7.09 -30.28 7.81
CA LEU A 229 7.48 -30.39 6.39
C LEU A 229 7.06 -29.21 5.49
N GLU A 230 6.55 -28.12 6.07
CA GLU A 230 6.07 -26.95 5.34
C GLU A 230 4.97 -27.30 4.30
N ASP A 231 4.21 -28.38 4.58
CA ASP A 231 3.22 -28.99 3.68
C ASP A 231 2.03 -28.08 3.31
N HIS A 232 1.86 -26.98 4.06
CA HIS A 232 0.83 -25.99 3.83
C HIS A 232 1.22 -24.98 2.74
N TYR A 233 2.51 -24.72 2.53
CA TYR A 233 2.99 -23.72 1.57
C TYR A 233 2.64 -24.13 0.14
N PHE A 234 1.90 -23.27 -0.57
CA PHE A 234 1.28 -23.58 -1.87
C PHE A 234 0.42 -24.86 -1.89
N GLY A 235 0.04 -25.38 -0.73
CA GLY A 235 -0.86 -26.51 -0.60
C GLY A 235 -2.29 -26.17 -1.05
N SER A 236 -3.14 -27.18 -1.14
CA SER A 236 -4.53 -26.99 -1.58
C SER A 236 -5.31 -26.06 -0.63
N ILE A 237 -6.01 -25.07 -1.20
CA ILE A 237 -6.83 -24.13 -0.41
C ILE A 237 -8.16 -24.81 -0.06
N LYS A 238 -8.48 -24.90 1.23
CA LYS A 238 -9.72 -25.50 1.73
C LYS A 238 -10.95 -24.80 1.13
N PRO A 239 -12.05 -25.52 0.78
CA PRO A 239 -13.21 -24.92 0.12
C PRO A 239 -13.80 -23.69 0.82
N ARG A 240 -13.87 -23.70 2.16
CA ARG A 240 -14.33 -22.56 2.97
C ARG A 240 -13.43 -21.33 2.82
N VAL A 241 -12.12 -21.52 2.81
CA VAL A 241 -11.14 -20.43 2.62
C VAL A 241 -11.19 -19.92 1.18
N SER A 242 -11.32 -20.82 0.21
CA SER A 242 -11.48 -20.46 -1.20
C SER A 242 -12.72 -19.60 -1.45
N ALA A 243 -13.85 -19.93 -0.80
CA ALA A 243 -15.07 -19.11 -0.85
C ALA A 243 -14.86 -17.71 -0.26
N TYR A 244 -14.21 -17.62 0.91
CA TYR A 244 -13.80 -16.34 1.51
C TYR A 244 -12.92 -15.52 0.56
N MET A 245 -11.85 -16.11 0.04
CA MET A 245 -10.90 -15.46 -0.86
C MET A 245 -11.56 -15.01 -2.16
N LYS A 246 -12.57 -15.73 -2.65
CA LYS A 246 -13.31 -15.36 -3.86
C LYS A 246 -14.20 -14.12 -3.63
N ASP A 247 -14.80 -13.99 -2.46
CA ASP A 247 -15.58 -12.80 -2.13
C ASP A 247 -14.69 -11.62 -1.78
N LEU A 248 -13.54 -11.86 -1.14
CA LEU A 248 -12.52 -10.85 -0.90
C LEU A 248 -12.05 -10.21 -2.21
N ASP A 249 -11.67 -11.01 -3.21
CA ASP A 249 -11.24 -10.51 -4.52
C ASP A 249 -12.30 -9.59 -5.15
N LYS A 250 -13.57 -10.00 -5.13
CA LYS A 250 -14.65 -9.19 -5.71
C LYS A 250 -14.78 -7.84 -5.02
N GLU A 251 -14.78 -7.81 -3.69
CA GLU A 251 -14.92 -6.56 -2.94
C GLU A 251 -13.71 -5.64 -3.15
N LEU A 252 -12.49 -6.20 -3.25
CA LEU A 252 -11.28 -5.45 -3.58
C LEU A 252 -11.31 -4.90 -5.01
N TRP A 253 -11.74 -5.70 -6.00
CA TRP A 253 -11.86 -5.25 -7.38
C TRP A 253 -12.87 -4.12 -7.54
N LYS A 254 -14.00 -4.16 -6.82
CA LYS A 254 -14.97 -3.04 -6.79
C LYS A 254 -14.36 -1.72 -6.33
N LEU A 255 -13.43 -1.81 -5.36
CA LEU A 255 -12.67 -0.68 -4.83
C LEU A 255 -11.44 -0.31 -5.68
N GLY A 256 -11.24 -0.94 -6.85
CA GLY A 256 -10.13 -0.64 -7.74
C GLY A 256 -8.78 -1.22 -7.29
N VAL A 257 -8.76 -2.08 -6.27
CA VAL A 257 -7.54 -2.75 -5.82
C VAL A 257 -7.24 -3.94 -6.74
N LEU A 258 -6.06 -3.94 -7.36
CA LEU A 258 -5.61 -4.99 -8.28
C LEU A 258 -5.13 -6.26 -7.53
N ALA A 259 -6.00 -6.86 -6.73
CA ALA A 259 -5.73 -8.14 -6.06
C ALA A 259 -5.41 -9.22 -7.10
N LYS A 260 -4.18 -9.77 -7.07
CA LYS A 260 -3.64 -10.58 -8.16
C LYS A 260 -3.26 -11.99 -7.71
N THR A 261 -2.50 -12.09 -6.63
CA THR A 261 -1.94 -13.36 -6.15
C THR A 261 -2.50 -13.69 -4.78
N LYS A 262 -2.79 -14.97 -4.54
CA LYS A 262 -3.18 -15.49 -3.23
C LYS A 262 -2.81 -16.97 -3.10
N HIS A 263 -2.38 -17.38 -1.93
CA HIS A 263 -2.03 -18.77 -1.64
C HIS A 263 -2.05 -19.06 -0.14
N ASN A 264 -1.87 -20.33 0.20
CA ASN A 264 -1.49 -20.74 1.55
C ASN A 264 -0.02 -20.40 1.79
N GLU A 265 0.25 -19.87 2.98
CA GLU A 265 1.60 -19.60 3.47
C GLU A 265 2.20 -20.83 4.18
N VAL A 266 3.32 -20.69 4.88
CA VAL A 266 4.01 -21.83 5.50
C VAL A 266 3.28 -22.34 6.76
N ALA A 267 2.76 -21.47 7.63
CA ALA A 267 2.09 -21.91 8.86
C ALA A 267 0.64 -22.36 8.63
N PRO A 268 0.13 -23.34 9.40
CA PRO A 268 -1.27 -23.76 9.30
C PRO A 268 -2.25 -22.59 9.43
N ALA A 269 -3.18 -22.51 8.47
CA ALA A 269 -4.19 -21.45 8.38
C ALA A 269 -3.63 -20.03 8.15
N GLN A 270 -2.36 -19.92 7.77
CA GLN A 270 -1.75 -18.72 7.22
C GLN A 270 -1.98 -18.66 5.71
N HIS A 271 -2.17 -17.44 5.21
CA HIS A 271 -2.44 -17.15 3.81
C HIS A 271 -1.77 -15.83 3.42
N GLU A 272 -1.56 -15.64 2.12
CA GLU A 272 -1.09 -14.39 1.55
C GLU A 272 -2.09 -13.85 0.51
N LEU A 273 -2.18 -12.52 0.40
CA LEU A 273 -2.73 -11.82 -0.75
C LEU A 273 -1.78 -10.69 -1.17
N ALA A 274 -1.45 -10.64 -2.45
CA ALA A 274 -0.61 -9.59 -3.04
C ALA A 274 -1.33 -8.88 -4.20
N PRO A 275 -1.57 -7.56 -4.10
CA PRO A 275 -1.97 -6.74 -5.24
C PRO A 275 -0.80 -6.40 -6.17
N ILE A 276 -1.11 -5.99 -7.39
CA ILE A 276 -0.11 -5.36 -8.28
C ILE A 276 0.39 -4.05 -7.65
N PHE A 277 1.68 -3.78 -7.79
CA PHE A 277 2.30 -2.55 -7.30
C PHE A 277 1.62 -1.28 -7.84
N THR A 278 1.70 -0.20 -7.08
CA THR A 278 1.18 1.11 -7.48
C THR A 278 2.01 2.24 -6.85
N THR A 279 1.60 3.49 -7.05
CA THR A 279 2.28 4.65 -6.47
C THR A 279 2.24 4.61 -4.93
N PRO A 280 3.28 5.08 -4.23
CA PRO A 280 3.41 4.93 -2.78
C PRO A 280 2.35 5.65 -1.98
N ASN A 281 1.66 6.65 -2.51
CA ASN A 281 0.53 7.27 -1.80
C ASN A 281 -0.73 6.39 -1.87
N LEU A 282 -0.93 5.66 -2.97
CA LEU A 282 -2.09 4.80 -3.20
C LEU A 282 -1.90 3.39 -2.61
N ALA A 283 -0.68 2.85 -2.61
CA ALA A 283 -0.42 1.50 -2.12
C ALA A 283 -0.78 1.32 -0.62
N PRO A 284 -0.45 2.24 0.30
CA PRO A 284 -0.89 2.19 1.69
C PRO A 284 -2.39 2.38 1.84
N ASP A 285 -3.01 3.28 1.07
CA ASP A 285 -4.48 3.46 1.07
C ASP A 285 -5.17 2.13 0.73
N HIS A 286 -4.76 1.50 -0.38
CA HIS A 286 -5.23 0.19 -0.81
C HIS A 286 -4.94 -0.89 0.23
N THR A 287 -3.79 -0.84 0.90
CA THR A 287 -3.42 -1.82 1.93
C THR A 287 -4.32 -1.70 3.15
N GLN A 288 -4.62 -0.48 3.60
CA GLN A 288 -5.53 -0.25 4.72
C GLN A 288 -6.95 -0.72 4.39
N LEU A 289 -7.45 -0.38 3.19
CA LEU A 289 -8.74 -0.88 2.70
C LEU A 289 -8.75 -2.40 2.60
N MET A 290 -7.68 -2.99 2.07
CA MET A 290 -7.56 -4.44 1.95
C MET A 290 -7.64 -5.14 3.31
N MET A 291 -6.89 -4.69 4.30
CA MET A 291 -6.91 -5.24 5.65
C MET A 291 -8.31 -5.14 6.30
N GLU A 292 -9.00 -4.02 6.12
CA GLU A 292 -10.36 -3.83 6.62
C GLU A 292 -11.35 -4.79 5.93
N ILE A 293 -11.32 -4.88 4.60
CA ILE A 293 -12.19 -5.75 3.82
C ILE A 293 -11.89 -7.23 4.13
N MET A 294 -10.64 -7.61 4.34
CA MET A 294 -10.26 -8.95 4.80
C MET A 294 -11.00 -9.33 6.09
N GLN A 295 -10.95 -8.47 7.11
CA GLN A 295 -11.64 -8.71 8.38
C GLN A 295 -13.16 -8.76 8.21
N LYS A 296 -13.72 -7.87 7.40
CA LYS A 296 -15.17 -7.79 7.17
C LYS A 296 -15.71 -8.99 6.40
N VAL A 297 -15.03 -9.41 5.33
CA VAL A 297 -15.41 -10.59 4.53
C VAL A 297 -15.22 -11.87 5.34
N ALA A 298 -14.20 -11.95 6.21
CA ALA A 298 -13.96 -13.13 7.05
C ALA A 298 -15.17 -13.42 7.94
N LYS A 299 -15.74 -12.37 8.56
CA LYS A 299 -16.95 -12.48 9.40
C LYS A 299 -18.15 -13.07 8.63
N LYS A 300 -18.35 -12.69 7.36
CA LYS A 300 -19.42 -13.23 6.51
C LYS A 300 -19.28 -14.74 6.27
N HIS A 301 -18.06 -15.26 6.35
CA HIS A 301 -17.73 -16.68 6.16
C HIS A 301 -17.56 -17.44 7.49
N GLY A 302 -17.96 -16.84 8.63
CA GLY A 302 -17.79 -17.40 9.98
C GLY A 302 -16.33 -17.57 10.39
N LEU A 303 -15.44 -16.76 9.82
CA LEU A 303 -14.00 -16.75 10.09
C LEU A 303 -13.61 -15.43 10.75
N VAL A 304 -12.46 -15.43 11.41
CA VAL A 304 -11.78 -14.25 11.93
C VAL A 304 -10.44 -14.14 11.22
N CYS A 305 -10.20 -12.99 10.59
CA CYS A 305 -8.91 -12.64 10.01
C CYS A 305 -8.02 -12.00 11.07
N LEU A 306 -6.88 -12.64 11.38
CA LEU A 306 -5.87 -12.12 12.30
C LEU A 306 -4.74 -11.49 11.48
N LEU A 307 -4.46 -10.22 11.76
CA LEU A 307 -3.41 -9.42 11.10
C LEU A 307 -2.20 -9.15 12.00
N HIS A 308 -2.20 -9.70 13.21
CA HIS A 308 -1.08 -9.59 14.14
C HIS A 308 0.15 -10.32 13.56
N GLU A 309 1.35 -9.78 13.73
CA GLU A 309 2.60 -10.27 13.10
C GLU A 309 3.01 -11.65 13.63
N LYS A 310 2.68 -11.95 14.89
CA LYS A 310 2.88 -13.28 15.51
C LYS A 310 1.66 -13.77 16.32
N PRO A 311 0.57 -14.25 15.68
CA PRO A 311 -0.63 -14.66 16.40
C PRO A 311 -0.42 -15.93 17.24
N PHE A 312 0.40 -16.86 16.76
CA PHE A 312 0.67 -18.15 17.40
C PHE A 312 2.16 -18.34 17.63
N ALA A 313 2.53 -18.84 18.81
CA ALA A 313 3.91 -19.16 19.14
C ALA A 313 4.34 -20.49 18.48
N GLY A 314 5.59 -20.57 18.03
CA GLY A 314 6.20 -21.81 17.51
C GLY A 314 5.85 -22.18 16.07
N VAL A 315 5.22 -21.27 15.31
CA VAL A 315 4.96 -21.38 13.86
C VAL A 315 5.37 -20.07 13.16
N ASN A 316 5.39 -20.02 11.82
CA ASN A 316 5.70 -18.77 11.09
C ASN A 316 4.80 -17.60 11.53
N GLY A 317 5.36 -16.39 11.48
CA GLY A 317 4.59 -15.16 11.70
C GLY A 317 4.15 -14.55 10.37
N SER A 318 3.25 -13.57 10.43
CA SER A 318 2.74 -12.87 9.25
C SER A 318 3.62 -11.67 8.90
N GLY A 319 4.25 -11.73 7.73
CA GLY A 319 5.01 -10.65 7.11
C GLY A 319 4.15 -9.65 6.34
N LYS A 320 4.78 -8.51 6.04
CA LYS A 320 4.31 -7.58 5.01
C LYS A 320 5.51 -7.09 4.21
N HIS A 321 5.81 -7.75 3.10
CA HIS A 321 6.92 -7.35 2.23
C HIS A 321 6.54 -6.11 1.43
N ASN A 322 7.51 -5.24 1.15
CA ASN A 322 7.33 -4.06 0.32
C ASN A 322 8.31 -4.11 -0.85
N ASN A 323 7.82 -4.51 -2.02
CA ASN A 323 8.59 -4.47 -3.26
C ASN A 323 8.66 -3.01 -3.73
N TRP A 324 9.79 -2.34 -3.50
CA TRP A 324 9.99 -0.92 -3.83
C TRP A 324 10.82 -0.73 -5.10
N SER A 325 10.41 0.21 -5.96
CA SER A 325 11.18 0.61 -7.13
C SER A 325 11.10 2.13 -7.37
N ILE A 326 11.94 2.63 -8.29
CA ILE A 326 11.98 4.03 -8.68
C ILE A 326 12.10 4.16 -10.21
N SER A 327 11.17 4.90 -10.81
CA SER A 327 11.04 5.01 -12.27
C SER A 327 10.78 6.45 -12.72
N THR A 328 11.22 6.79 -13.93
CA THR A 328 10.88 8.07 -14.56
C THR A 328 9.42 8.10 -15.00
N SER A 329 8.88 9.30 -15.19
CA SER A 329 7.54 9.50 -15.79
C SER A 329 7.43 8.96 -17.22
N THR A 330 8.56 8.70 -17.89
CA THR A 330 8.63 8.08 -19.21
C THR A 330 8.64 6.55 -19.17
N GLY A 331 8.65 5.94 -17.98
CA GLY A 331 8.56 4.49 -17.78
C GLY A 331 9.91 3.78 -17.61
N VAL A 332 11.03 4.50 -17.52
CA VAL A 332 12.36 3.89 -17.32
C VAL A 332 12.54 3.54 -15.85
N ASN A 333 12.73 2.25 -15.53
CA ASN A 333 13.07 1.81 -14.19
C ASN A 333 14.56 2.07 -13.91
N LEU A 334 14.85 2.84 -12.86
CA LEU A 334 16.21 3.25 -12.51
C LEU A 334 16.97 2.17 -11.72
N LEU A 335 16.28 1.12 -11.28
CA LEU A 335 16.84 -0.08 -10.64
C LEU A 335 16.79 -1.30 -11.57
N GLU A 336 16.56 -1.10 -12.86
CA GLU A 336 16.67 -2.16 -13.85
C GLU A 336 18.09 -2.15 -14.44
N PRO A 337 18.85 -3.26 -14.28
CA PRO A 337 20.24 -3.31 -14.71
C PRO A 337 20.41 -3.26 -16.24
N GLY A 338 19.44 -3.79 -16.99
CA GLY A 338 19.53 -3.98 -18.44
C GLY A 338 20.37 -5.20 -18.82
N ASP A 339 20.69 -5.33 -20.11
CA ASP A 339 21.44 -6.49 -20.64
C ASP A 339 22.94 -6.45 -20.33
N THR A 340 23.51 -5.26 -20.15
CA THR A 340 24.93 -5.04 -19.79
C THR A 340 25.03 -4.19 -18.52
N PRO A 341 24.80 -4.78 -17.33
CA PRO A 341 24.69 -4.03 -16.07
C PRO A 341 25.96 -3.23 -15.73
N SER A 342 27.15 -3.77 -16.06
CA SER A 342 28.46 -3.14 -15.84
C SER A 342 28.67 -1.86 -16.67
N GLU A 343 28.00 -1.72 -17.80
CA GLU A 343 28.10 -0.55 -18.69
C GLU A 343 27.02 0.51 -18.36
N ASN A 344 25.99 0.12 -17.62
CA ASN A 344 24.86 0.99 -17.27
C ASN A 344 25.20 1.90 -16.09
N ALA A 345 26.01 2.94 -16.35
CA ALA A 345 26.45 3.89 -15.33
C ALA A 345 25.29 4.59 -14.57
N GLN A 346 24.14 4.81 -15.23
CA GLN A 346 22.97 5.37 -14.58
C GLN A 346 22.43 4.40 -13.52
N PHE A 347 22.17 3.15 -13.89
CA PHE A 347 21.73 2.11 -12.96
C PHE A 347 22.71 1.93 -11.81
N LEU A 348 24.01 1.79 -12.10
CA LEU A 348 25.05 1.60 -11.09
C LEU A 348 25.10 2.75 -10.08
N LEU A 349 24.91 3.99 -10.52
CA LEU A 349 24.85 5.13 -9.62
C LEU A 349 23.62 5.09 -8.71
N PHE A 350 22.44 4.75 -9.24
CA PHE A 350 21.22 4.61 -8.44
C PHE A 350 21.33 3.44 -7.46
N LEU A 351 21.88 2.30 -7.90
CA LEU A 351 22.15 1.15 -7.04
C LEU A 351 23.10 1.52 -5.89
N ALA A 352 24.23 2.17 -6.20
CA ALA A 352 25.18 2.65 -5.19
C ALA A 352 24.54 3.66 -4.21
N ALA A 353 23.66 4.53 -4.70
CA ALA A 353 22.92 5.46 -3.85
C ALA A 353 21.96 4.74 -2.89
N VAL A 354 21.27 3.69 -3.35
CA VAL A 354 20.42 2.85 -2.48
C VAL A 354 21.25 2.10 -1.46
N ILE A 355 22.37 1.47 -1.87
CA ILE A 355 23.31 0.80 -0.96
C ILE A 355 23.76 1.75 0.14
N ARG A 356 24.20 2.96 -0.25
CA ARG A 356 24.64 3.98 0.71
C ARG A 356 23.51 4.45 1.61
N ALA A 357 22.29 4.61 1.09
CA ALA A 357 21.15 5.04 1.89
C ALA A 357 20.78 3.99 2.94
N VAL A 358 20.78 2.70 2.58
CA VAL A 358 20.54 1.61 3.54
C VAL A 358 21.65 1.56 4.57
N ASP A 359 22.93 1.64 4.17
CA ASP A 359 24.09 1.63 5.06
C ASP A 359 24.08 2.78 6.08
N VAL A 360 23.80 4.01 5.63
CA VAL A 360 23.82 5.21 6.50
C VAL A 360 22.58 5.31 7.38
N HIS A 361 21.44 4.79 6.93
CA HIS A 361 20.14 4.96 7.61
C HIS A 361 19.53 3.66 8.12
N GLN A 362 20.35 2.65 8.45
CA GLN A 362 19.92 1.36 9.00
C GLN A 362 18.98 1.54 10.21
N ASP A 363 19.34 2.42 11.14
CA ASP A 363 18.55 2.70 12.34
C ASP A 363 17.17 3.26 12.01
N LEU A 364 17.08 4.15 11.02
CA LEU A 364 15.81 4.74 10.59
C LEU A 364 14.90 3.68 9.94
N LEU A 365 15.46 2.83 9.09
CA LEU A 365 14.74 1.69 8.50
C LEU A 365 14.25 0.74 9.59
N ARG A 366 15.10 0.45 10.58
CA ARG A 366 14.75 -0.41 11.72
C ARG A 366 13.59 0.19 12.54
N ILE A 367 13.66 1.48 12.88
CA ILE A 367 12.62 2.18 13.64
C ILE A 367 11.28 2.18 12.89
N SER A 368 11.31 2.27 11.55
CA SER A 368 10.08 2.32 10.74
C SER A 368 9.21 1.06 10.82
N VAL A 369 9.77 -0.07 11.23
CA VAL A 369 9.08 -1.37 11.35
C VAL A 369 9.06 -1.91 12.79
N ALA A 370 9.58 -1.15 13.76
CA ALA A 370 9.68 -1.57 15.14
C ALA A 370 8.32 -1.43 15.85
N THR A 371 7.65 -2.56 16.10
CA THR A 371 6.41 -2.64 16.88
C THR A 371 6.50 -3.80 17.87
N ALA A 372 5.77 -3.71 18.98
CA ALA A 372 5.73 -4.79 19.97
C ALA A 372 5.27 -6.14 19.37
N GLY A 373 4.38 -6.11 18.37
CA GLY A 373 3.96 -7.30 17.64
C GLY A 373 5.07 -7.87 16.75
N ASN A 374 5.75 -7.02 15.99
CA ASN A 374 6.80 -7.44 15.07
C ASN A 374 8.07 -7.95 15.79
N ASP A 375 8.35 -7.49 17.02
CA ASP A 375 9.44 -8.01 17.85
C ASP A 375 9.25 -9.49 18.23
N HIS A 376 8.02 -10.02 18.20
CA HIS A 376 7.78 -11.46 18.33
C HIS A 376 8.02 -12.25 17.04
N ARG A 377 8.15 -11.58 15.90
CA ARG A 377 8.31 -12.19 14.58
C ARG A 377 9.77 -12.18 14.12
N LEU A 378 10.44 -11.03 14.25
CA LEU A 378 11.77 -10.79 13.66
C LEU A 378 12.85 -11.69 14.26
N GLY A 379 13.74 -12.20 13.40
CA GLY A 379 14.80 -13.14 13.80
C GLY A 379 14.31 -14.55 14.13
N ALA A 380 13.07 -14.88 13.77
CA ALA A 380 12.50 -16.22 13.87
C ALA A 380 12.28 -16.82 12.46
N ASN A 381 11.41 -17.84 12.35
CA ASN A 381 11.12 -18.55 11.11
C ASN A 381 10.88 -17.61 9.91
N GLU A 382 11.80 -17.62 8.94
CA GLU A 382 11.80 -16.84 7.68
C GLU A 382 11.68 -15.32 7.85
N ALA A 383 11.67 -14.82 9.07
CA ALA A 383 11.59 -13.39 9.34
C ALA A 383 13.01 -12.84 9.48
N PRO A 384 13.35 -11.75 8.76
CA PRO A 384 14.68 -11.18 8.85
C PRO A 384 15.00 -10.80 10.30
N PRO A 385 16.27 -10.94 10.73
CA PRO A 385 16.69 -10.47 12.04
C PRO A 385 16.57 -8.95 12.12
N ALA A 386 16.79 -8.39 13.32
CA ALA A 386 16.86 -6.95 13.52
C ALA A 386 18.07 -6.26 12.84
N VAL A 387 18.91 -7.04 12.14
CA VAL A 387 20.08 -6.57 11.40
C VAL A 387 19.65 -6.19 9.99
N VAL A 388 19.92 -4.94 9.59
CA VAL A 388 19.63 -4.45 8.24
C VAL A 388 20.84 -4.75 7.35
N SER A 389 20.63 -5.51 6.29
CA SER A 389 21.64 -5.81 5.27
C SER A 389 21.00 -5.82 3.89
N MET A 390 21.82 -5.70 2.84
CA MET A 390 21.37 -5.80 1.45
C MET A 390 21.94 -7.04 0.79
N PHE A 391 21.12 -7.68 -0.03
CA PHE A 391 21.53 -8.75 -0.93
C PHE A 391 21.45 -8.24 -2.37
N LEU A 392 22.58 -8.31 -3.10
CA LEU A 392 22.67 -7.88 -4.50
C LEU A 392 22.61 -9.05 -5.48
N GLY A 393 23.00 -10.24 -5.02
CA GLY A 393 23.33 -11.37 -5.89
C GLY A 393 24.76 -11.33 -6.42
N ASP A 394 25.22 -12.47 -6.90
CA ASP A 394 26.60 -12.75 -7.32
C ASP A 394 27.05 -11.79 -8.43
N GLU A 395 26.26 -11.66 -9.50
CA GLU A 395 26.65 -10.83 -10.66
C GLU A 395 26.81 -9.35 -10.28
N LEU A 396 25.80 -8.79 -9.61
CA LEU A 396 25.84 -7.38 -9.20
C LEU A 396 26.90 -7.15 -8.12
N ASN A 397 27.13 -8.12 -7.23
CA ASN A 397 28.18 -8.02 -6.22
C ASN A 397 29.57 -8.00 -6.85
N GLU A 398 29.86 -8.88 -7.81
CA GLU A 398 31.13 -8.90 -8.54
C GLU A 398 31.38 -7.60 -9.31
N ILE A 399 30.35 -7.02 -9.93
CA ILE A 399 30.46 -5.71 -10.61
C ILE A 399 30.82 -4.61 -9.61
N ILE A 400 30.19 -4.59 -8.43
CA ILE A 400 30.51 -3.59 -7.40
C ILE A 400 31.93 -3.81 -6.85
N GLU A 401 32.35 -5.06 -6.62
CA GLU A 401 33.70 -5.39 -6.17
C GLU A 401 34.77 -5.00 -7.21
N SER A 402 34.51 -5.18 -8.51
CA SER A 402 35.42 -4.76 -9.57
C SER A 402 35.59 -3.24 -9.59
N ILE A 403 34.50 -2.49 -9.39
CA ILE A 403 34.54 -1.02 -9.26
C ILE A 403 35.34 -0.59 -8.03
N VAL A 404 35.11 -1.23 -6.88
CA VAL A 404 35.80 -0.90 -5.61
C VAL A 404 37.30 -1.21 -5.69
N SER A 405 37.67 -2.34 -6.29
CA SER A 405 39.07 -2.78 -6.42
C SER A 405 39.80 -2.14 -7.60
N GLY A 406 39.07 -1.54 -8.55
CA GLY A 406 39.62 -1.01 -9.80
C GLY A 406 40.05 -2.11 -10.79
N SER A 407 39.53 -3.33 -10.65
CA SER A 407 39.78 -4.44 -11.57
C SER A 407 38.77 -4.46 -12.72
N GLU A 408 39.11 -5.14 -13.82
CA GLU A 408 38.15 -5.41 -14.89
C GLU A 408 37.11 -6.43 -14.42
N TYR A 409 35.85 -6.21 -14.77
CA TYR A 409 34.76 -7.18 -14.59
C TYR A 409 34.78 -8.19 -15.73
N ALA A 410 34.86 -9.48 -15.41
CA ALA A 410 34.74 -10.56 -16.39
C ALA A 410 33.27 -10.94 -16.53
N GLN A 411 32.65 -10.57 -17.64
CA GLN A 411 31.23 -10.87 -17.89
C GLN A 411 30.99 -12.38 -17.98
N HIS A 412 30.01 -12.86 -17.22
CA HIS A 412 29.56 -14.26 -17.30
C HIS A 412 28.74 -14.51 -18.57
N GLU A 413 28.97 -15.64 -19.24
CA GLU A 413 28.11 -16.08 -20.35
C GLU A 413 26.73 -16.51 -19.82
N LYS A 414 25.66 -16.15 -20.55
CA LYS A 414 24.29 -16.61 -20.22
C LYS A 414 24.20 -18.12 -20.41
N VAL A 415 24.13 -18.87 -19.31
CA VAL A 415 24.02 -20.34 -19.32
C VAL A 415 22.56 -20.76 -19.49
N GLN A 416 22.28 -21.77 -20.32
CA GLN A 416 20.94 -22.39 -20.41
C GLN A 416 20.71 -23.33 -19.21
N MET A 417 19.52 -23.30 -18.63
CA MET A 417 19.17 -24.19 -17.52
C MET A 417 19.01 -25.63 -18.03
N GLU A 418 19.82 -26.55 -17.51
CA GLU A 418 19.68 -27.99 -17.77
C GLU A 418 18.80 -28.64 -16.68
N ILE A 419 17.56 -28.98 -17.05
CA ILE A 419 16.56 -29.57 -16.13
C ILE A 419 16.54 -31.11 -16.23
N GLY A 420 17.19 -31.67 -17.25
CA GLY A 420 17.28 -33.12 -17.47
C GLY A 420 16.00 -33.78 -18.02
N VAL A 421 15.03 -32.99 -18.50
CA VAL A 421 13.77 -33.47 -19.11
C VAL A 421 13.45 -32.69 -20.37
N ASP A 422 13.35 -33.37 -21.51
CA ASP A 422 13.20 -32.75 -22.84
C ASP A 422 11.85 -32.09 -23.11
N VAL A 423 10.79 -32.50 -22.39
CA VAL A 423 9.43 -31.95 -22.54
C VAL A 423 9.32 -30.54 -21.95
N LEU A 424 10.20 -30.19 -21.01
CA LEU A 424 10.18 -28.88 -20.37
C LEU A 424 10.90 -27.85 -21.24
N PRO A 425 10.44 -26.57 -21.24
CA PRO A 425 11.10 -25.53 -22.02
C PRO A 425 12.53 -25.32 -21.51
N LYS A 426 13.46 -25.16 -22.45
CA LYS A 426 14.79 -24.63 -22.15
C LYS A 426 14.67 -23.12 -21.94
N PHE A 427 15.20 -22.62 -20.84
CA PHE A 427 15.22 -21.20 -20.54
C PHE A 427 16.60 -20.80 -20.01
N PRO A 428 17.02 -19.54 -20.19
CA PRO A 428 18.26 -19.05 -19.63
C PRO A 428 18.20 -19.12 -18.10
N LYS A 429 19.29 -19.56 -17.47
CA LYS A 429 19.47 -19.48 -16.03
C LYS A 429 19.64 -18.00 -15.67
N ASP A 430 18.93 -17.54 -14.65
CA ASP A 430 19.16 -16.21 -14.08
C ASP A 430 20.59 -16.13 -13.52
N SER A 431 21.19 -14.94 -13.59
CA SER A 431 22.58 -14.72 -13.18
C SER A 431 22.81 -14.83 -11.67
N THR A 432 21.74 -14.82 -10.87
CA THR A 432 21.81 -15.06 -9.42
C THR A 432 20.53 -15.74 -8.94
N ASP A 433 20.67 -16.63 -7.96
CA ASP A 433 19.57 -17.07 -7.10
C ASP A 433 19.05 -15.94 -6.18
N ARG A 434 17.76 -15.94 -5.86
CA ARG A 434 17.16 -14.98 -4.94
C ARG A 434 17.07 -15.59 -3.55
N ASN A 435 17.78 -15.03 -2.58
CA ASN A 435 17.70 -15.46 -1.19
C ASN A 435 16.79 -14.53 -0.37
N ARG A 436 16.04 -15.13 0.57
CA ARG A 436 15.14 -14.44 1.51
C ARG A 436 15.89 -13.94 2.74
#